data_AF-A0AAV1YX40-F1
#
_entry.id   AF-A0AAV1YX40-F1
#
_cell.length_a   1.000
_cell.length_b   1.000
_cell.length_c   1.000
_cell.angle_alpha   90.00
_cell.angle_beta   90.00
_cell.angle_gamma   90.00
#
_symmetry.space_group_name_H-M   'P 1'
#
loop_
_entity.id
_entity.type
_entity.pdbx_description
1 polymer ?
#
loop_
_entity_poly.entity_id
_entity_poly.type
_entity_poly.pdbx_seq_one_letter_code
_entity_poly.pdbx_strand_id
1 'polypeptide(L)' 'MRKRFRIEYLGQLRNFLQSQKEDIIKEGGIVLIGDTNSKRTYWPLAKVMKLIPGRDGRVRVWKFQQQVVPFCNPSRDCIR' A
#
# COMPACT_ATOMS: atom_id res chain seq x y z
N MET A 1 -36.07 -5.38 8.98
CA MET A 1 -34.70 -4.89 8.65
C MET A 1 -34.79 -3.40 8.29
N ARG A 2 -34.02 -2.52 8.96
CA ARG A 2 -34.17 -1.05 8.88
C ARG A 2 -33.74 -0.52 7.50
N LYS A 3 -34.56 0.33 6.86
CA LYS A 3 -34.27 0.92 5.53
C LYS A 3 -32.90 1.60 5.47
N ARG A 4 -32.51 2.31 6.53
CA ARG A 4 -31.20 2.99 6.63
C ARG A 4 -30.01 2.03 6.49
N PHE A 5 -30.06 0.88 7.18
CA PHE A 5 -29.00 -0.12 7.12
C PHE A 5 -28.78 -0.64 5.70
N ARG A 6 -29.86 -0.93 4.96
CA ARG A 6 -29.74 -1.38 3.57
C ARG A 6 -29.11 -0.33 2.67
N ILE A 7 -29.48 0.94 2.80
CA ILE A 7 -28.97 2.00 1.93
C ILE A 7 -27.50 2.30 2.23
N GLU A 8 -27.16 2.45 3.51
CA GLU A 8 -25.80 2.80 3.92
C GLU A 8 -24.84 1.62 3.72
N TYR A 9 -25.20 0.42 4.15
CA TYR A 9 -24.30 -0.74 4.08
C TYR A 9 -24.20 -1.34 2.68
N LEU A 10 -25.32 -1.53 1.96
CA LEU A 10 -25.27 -2.08 0.59
C LEU A 10 -24.70 -1.04 -0.39
N GLY A 11 -24.91 0.26 -0.15
CA GLY A 11 -24.28 1.33 -0.92
C GLY A 11 -22.76 1.29 -0.83
N GLN A 12 -22.22 1.02 0.37
CA GLN A 12 -20.78 0.84 0.59
C GLN A 12 -20.23 -0.40 -0.14
N LEU A 13 -20.95 -1.52 -0.11
CA LEU A 13 -20.55 -2.75 -0.79
C LEU A 13 -20.44 -2.58 -2.32
N ARG A 14 -21.37 -1.82 -2.93
CA ARG A 14 -21.32 -1.53 -4.38
C ARG A 14 -20.04 -0.78 -4.76
N ASN A 15 -19.61 0.17 -3.93
CA ASN A 15 -18.41 0.97 -4.20
C ASN A 15 -17.13 0.14 -4.04
N PHE A 16 -17.12 -0.84 -3.12
CA PHE A 16 -15.97 -1.73 -2.91
C PHE A 16 -15.71 -2.65 -4.11
N LEU A 17 -16.77 -3.13 -4.77
CA LEU A 17 -16.64 -3.93 -5.99
C LEU A 17 -16.13 -3.10 -7.18
N GLN A 18 -16.45 -1.80 -7.20
CA GLN A 18 -16.07 -0.90 -8.29
C GLN A 18 -14.66 -0.31 -8.12
N SER A 19 -14.07 -0.39 -6.92
CA SER A 19 -12.75 0.15 -6.61
C SER A 19 -11.60 -0.81 -6.92
N GLN A 20 -11.86 -1.98 -7.52
CA GLN A 20 -10.82 -2.83 -8.09
C GLN A 20 -10.30 -2.21 -9.39
N LYS A 21 -9.79 -0.98 -9.30
CA LYS A 21 -8.89 -0.48 -10.31
C LYS A 21 -7.64 -1.32 -10.16
N GLU A 22 -7.22 -1.96 -11.25
CA GLU A 22 -5.86 -2.48 -11.30
C GLU A 22 -4.95 -1.29 -11.02
N ASP A 23 -4.38 -1.24 -9.82
CA ASP A 23 -3.46 -0.19 -9.42
C ASP A 23 -2.23 -0.35 -10.31
N ILE A 24 -2.23 0.34 -11.45
CA ILE A 24 -1.10 0.38 -12.36
C ILE A 24 0.01 1.08 -11.59
N ILE A 25 0.96 0.28 -11.13
CA ILE A 25 2.16 0.76 -10.46
C ILE A 25 2.91 1.62 -11.47
N LYS A 26 3.16 2.88 -11.11
CA LYS A 26 3.89 3.85 -11.93
C LYS A 26 5.25 4.14 -11.31
N GLU A 27 6.22 4.45 -12.16
CA GLU A 27 7.50 5.00 -11.72
C GLU A 27 7.26 6.30 -10.94
N GLY A 28 7.99 6.46 -9.83
CA GLY A 28 7.81 7.56 -8.89
C GLY A 28 6.72 7.35 -7.85
N GLY A 29 5.90 6.29 -7.94
CA GLY A 29 4.91 5.93 -6.93
C GLY A 29 5.54 5.49 -5.61
N ILE A 30 4.80 5.62 -4.51
CA ILE A 30 5.19 5.13 -3.19
C ILE A 30 4.47 3.82 -2.93
N VAL A 31 5.19 2.82 -2.44
CA VAL A 31 4.67 1.49 -2.14
C VAL A 31 5.17 1.02 -0.77
N LEU A 32 4.39 0.15 -0.14
CA LEU A 32 4.77 -0.56 1.08
C LEU A 32 5.35 -1.93 0.70
N ILE A 33 6.51 -2.26 1.26
CA ILE A 33 7.14 -3.56 1.03
C ILE A 33 6.65 -4.52 2.11
N GLY A 34 5.91 -5.53 1.67
CA GLY A 34 5.48 -6.61 2.54
C GLY A 34 6.65 -7.48 2.97
N ASP A 35 6.88 -7.56 4.27
CA ASP A 35 7.79 -8.52 4.88
C ASP A 35 6.97 -9.44 5.81
N THR A 36 7.17 -10.75 5.68
CA THR A 36 6.45 -11.78 6.42
C THR A 36 6.88 -11.84 7.89
N ASN A 37 8.10 -11.40 8.20
CA ASN A 37 8.66 -11.46 9.54
C ASN A 37 8.34 -10.23 10.41
N SER A 38 7.83 -9.16 9.81
CA SER A 38 7.52 -7.91 10.50
C SER A 38 6.02 -7.65 10.53
N LYS A 39 5.56 -7.01 11.61
CA LYS A 39 4.17 -6.54 11.67
C LYS A 39 3.94 -5.54 10.54
N ARG A 40 2.73 -5.54 9.98
CA ARG A 40 2.35 -4.66 8.87
C ARG A 40 2.61 -3.17 9.11
N THR A 41 2.57 -2.73 10.38
CA THR A 41 2.90 -1.36 10.80
C THR A 41 4.37 -0.98 10.58
N TYR A 42 5.26 -1.97 10.56
CA TYR A 42 6.71 -1.78 10.36
C TYR A 42 7.15 -2.03 8.92
N TRP A 43 6.21 -2.27 8.01
CA TRP A 43 6.55 -2.45 6.60
C TRP A 43 7.20 -1.18 6.06
N PRO A 44 8.39 -1.29 5.46
CA PRO A 44 9.10 -0.12 4.99
C PRO A 44 8.40 0.50 3.78
N LEU A 45 8.41 1.83 3.75
CA LEU A 45 7.97 2.62 2.61
C LEU A 45 9.12 2.77 1.61
N ALA A 46 8.81 2.59 0.33
CA ALA A 46 9.77 2.74 -0.75
C ALA A 46 9.16 3.48 -1.94
N LYS A 47 10.02 4.21 -2.64
CA LYS A 47 9.67 4.84 -3.92
C LYS A 47 10.07 3.94 -5.07
N VAL A 48 9.14 3.67 -5.98
CA VAL A 48 9.39 2.96 -7.23
C VAL A 48 10.28 3.84 -8.10
N MET A 49 11.49 3.38 -8.41
CA MET A 49 12.40 4.12 -9.31
C MET A 49 12.21 3.71 -10.76
N LYS A 50 12.15 2.41 -11.03
CA LYS A 50 12.07 1.87 -12.38
C LYS A 50 11.31 0.56 -12.42
N LEU A 51 10.47 0.39 -13.43
CA LEU A 51 9.77 -0.86 -13.70
C LEU A 51 10.54 -1.64 -14.77
N ILE A 52 10.76 -2.94 -14.54
CA ILE A 52 11.45 -3.80 -15.51
C ILE A 52 10.43 -4.80 -16.04
N PRO A 53 9.90 -4.59 -17.26
CA PRO A 53 8.98 -5.54 -17.87
C PRO A 53 9.71 -6.82 -18.30
N GLY A 54 9.03 -7.94 -18.19
CA GLY A 54 9.46 -9.22 -18.75
C GLY A 54 9.29 -9.27 -20.26
N ARG A 55 9.64 -10.42 -20.85
CA ARG A 55 9.50 -10.68 -22.29
C ARG A 55 8.04 -10.63 -22.78
N ASP A 56 7.10 -10.89 -21.89
CA ASP A 56 5.64 -10.82 -22.07
C ASP A 56 5.06 -9.42 -21.85
N GLY A 57 5.91 -8.40 -21.61
CA GLY A 57 5.50 -7.03 -21.34
C GLY A 57 4.92 -6.79 -19.93
N ARG A 58 4.82 -7.84 -19.10
CA ARG A 58 4.32 -7.74 -17.72
C ARG A 58 5.45 -7.36 -16.77
N VAL A 59 5.18 -6.43 -15.87
CA VAL A 59 6.16 -6.03 -14.84
C VAL A 59 6.21 -7.10 -13.75
N ARG A 60 7.38 -7.70 -13.56
CA ARG A 60 7.62 -8.69 -12.49
C ARG A 60 8.64 -8.19 -11.46
N VAL A 61 9.53 -7.29 -11.88
CA VAL A 61 10.62 -6.76 -11.06
C VAL A 61 10.62 -5.24 -11.17
N TRP A 62 10.90 -4.59 -10.06
CA TRP A 62 11.02 -3.14 -9.99
C TRP A 62 12.23 -2.79 -9.12
N LYS A 63 12.90 -1.70 -9.48
CA LYS A 63 13.96 -1.10 -8.67
C LYS A 63 13.33 -0.04 -7.79
N PHE A 64 13.77 0.00 -6.53
CA PHE A 64 13.21 0.93 -5.56
C PHE A 64 14.26 1.52 -4.65
N GLN A 65 13.92 2.69 -4.13
CA GLN A 65 14.70 3.35 -3.10
C GLN A 65 13.86 3.33 -1.82
N GLN A 66 14.38 2.63 -0.82
CA GLN A 66 13.76 2.58 0.49
C GLN A 66 14.00 3.92 1.19
N GLN A 67 12.95 4.53 1.73
CA GLN A 67 13.13 5.64 2.66
C GLN A 67 13.44 5.05 4.03
N VAL A 68 14.67 5.25 4.50
CA VAL A 68 15.02 5.00 5.90
C VAL A 68 14.45 6.17 6.70
N VAL A 69 13.16 6.12 7.01
CA VAL A 69 12.58 6.99 8.03
C VAL A 69 12.87 6.34 9.39
N PRO A 70 13.63 7.00 10.28
CA PRO A 70 13.75 6.52 11.65
C PRO A 70 12.34 6.53 12.25
N PHE A 71 11.83 5.34 12.57
CA PHE A 71 10.52 5.19 13.17
C PHE A 71 10.61 5.65 14.62
N CYS A 72 10.41 6.95 14.86
CA CYS A 72 10.28 7.47 16.22
C CYS A 72 8.95 7.00 16.79
N ASN A 73 8.99 6.06 17.74
CA ASN A 73 7.81 5.73 18.54
C ASN A 73 7.43 6.97 19.35
N PRO A 74 6.22 7.56 19.19
CA PRO A 74 5.79 8.69 20.00
C PRO A 74 5.67 8.35 21.49
N SER A 75 5.69 7.06 21.83
CA SER A 75 5.48 6.50 23.16
C SER A 75 6.75 6.00 23.85
N ARG A 76 7.94 6.27 23.28
CA ARG A 76 9.21 6.15 24.01
C ARG A 76 9.86 7.50 24.01
N ASP A 77 9.71 8.19 25.14
CA ASP A 77 10.37 9.45 25.43
C ASP A 77 11.82 9.42 24.95
N CYS A 78 12.17 10.41 24.13
CA CYS A 78 13.56 10.73 23.84
C CYS A 78 14.24 11.08 25.16
N ILE A 79 14.91 10.11 25.78
CA ILE A 79 15.87 10.41 26.84
C ILE A 79 17.05 11.08 26.14
N ARG A 80 17.18 12.39 26.41
CA ARG A 80 18.31 13.24 26.03
C ARG A 80 19.61 12.76 26.66
#